data_AF-A0A1R1YDL2-F1
#
_entry.id   AF-A0A1R1YDL2-F1
#
_cell.length_a   1.000
_cell.length_b   1.000
_cell.length_c   1.000
_cell.angle_alpha   90.00
_cell.angle_beta   90.00
_cell.angle_gamma   90.00
#
_symmetry.space_group_name_H-M   'P 1'
#
loop_
_entity.id
_entity.type
_entity.pdbx_description
1 polymer ?
#
loop_
_entity_poly.entity_id
_entity_poly.type
_entity_poly.pdbx_seq_one_letter_code
_entity_poly.pdbx_strand_id
1 'polypeptide(L)' 'MGDLNPAFKYSEILNLLRTSMQSTEIDIYDCECIVSNLIEQGYIKGHIQLSHQTLVLSKSKPFPSIKSINPPIGLPY' A
#
# COMPACT_ATOMS: atom_id res chain seq x y z
N MET A 1 -20.30 1.32 18.07
CA MET A 1 -19.62 2.27 17.15
C MET A 1 -18.36 1.56 16.70
N GLY A 2 -18.44 0.85 15.57
CA GLY A 2 -17.40 -0.12 15.21
C GLY A 2 -16.11 0.58 14.80
N ASP A 3 -14.99 0.18 15.40
CA ASP A 3 -13.67 0.74 15.11
C ASP A 3 -13.42 0.72 13.60
N LEU A 4 -13.16 1.88 13.01
CA LEU A 4 -12.81 1.98 11.60
C LEU A 4 -11.50 1.22 11.35
N ASN A 5 -11.36 0.60 10.17
CA ASN A 5 -10.07 0.07 9.75
C ASN A 5 -9.04 1.22 9.65
N PRO A 6 -7.76 1.01 10.00
CA PRO A 6 -6.73 2.02 9.82
C PRO A 6 -6.66 2.43 8.34
N ALA A 7 -6.60 3.73 8.09
CA ALA A 7 -6.65 4.28 6.75
C ALA A 7 -5.59 5.38 6.59
N PHE A 8 -4.88 5.38 5.46
CA PHE A 8 -3.83 6.33 5.13
C PHE A 8 -4.12 6.99 3.79
N LYS A 9 -4.02 8.32 3.73
CA LYS A 9 -4.16 9.02 2.45
C LYS A 9 -2.91 8.86 1.61
N TYR A 10 -3.08 8.84 0.29
CA TYR A 10 -1.95 8.78 -0.63
C TYR A 10 -1.00 9.97 -0.47
N SER A 11 -1.49 11.15 -0.10
CA SER A 11 -0.63 12.30 0.20
C SER A 11 0.34 12.03 1.35
N GLU A 12 -0.09 11.29 2.38
CA GLU A 12 0.75 10.94 3.52
C GLU A 12 1.77 9.87 3.12
N ILE A 13 1.32 8.84 2.41
CA ILE A 13 2.18 7.77 1.90
C ILE A 13 3.23 8.35 0.94
N LEU A 14 2.83 9.24 0.03
CA LEU A 14 3.72 9.92 -0.90
C LEU A 14 4.83 10.69 -0.20
N ASN A 15 4.49 11.44 0.85
CA ASN A 15 5.49 12.16 1.64
C ASN A 15 6.48 11.18 2.30
N LEU A 16 5.98 10.08 2.87
CA LEU A 16 6.81 9.05 3.47
C LEU A 16 7.71 8.35 2.43
N LEU A 17 7.20 8.04 1.25
CA LEU A 17 7.98 7.44 0.16
C LEU A 17 9.11 8.37 -0.28
N ARG A 18 8.80 9.66 -0.50
CA ARG A 18 9.81 10.66 -0.87
C ARG A 18 10.91 10.79 0.18
N THR A 19 10.54 10.80 1.47
CA THR A 19 11.51 10.82 2.57
C THR A 19 12.32 9.53 2.63
N SER A 20 11.69 8.36 2.53
CA SER A 20 12.36 7.06 2.62
C SER A 20 13.31 6.79 1.45
N MET A 21 12.95 7.25 0.25
CA MET A 21 13.71 7.01 -0.98
C MET A 21 14.65 8.18 -1.32
N GLN A 22 14.62 9.26 -0.54
CA GLN A 22 15.36 10.50 -0.81
C GLN A 22 15.15 11.04 -2.24
N SER A 23 13.95 10.84 -2.78
CA SER A 23 13.58 11.25 -4.14
C SER A 23 12.33 12.11 -4.09
N THR A 24 12.33 13.23 -4.82
CA THR A 24 11.15 14.11 -4.96
C THR A 24 10.37 13.85 -6.25
N GLU A 25 10.90 12.98 -7.12
CA GLU A 25 10.36 12.70 -8.45
C GLU A 25 9.15 11.78 -8.41
N ILE A 26 8.99 11.00 -7.33
CA ILE A 26 7.83 10.14 -7.11
C ILE A 26 6.58 11.02 -7.04
N ASP A 27 5.60 10.75 -7.89
CA ASP A 27 4.32 11.44 -7.88
C ASP A 27 3.19 10.60 -7.26
N ILE A 28 1.96 11.11 -7.33
CA ILE A 28 0.80 10.45 -6.73
C ILE A 28 0.39 9.17 -7.48
N TYR A 29 0.63 9.10 -8.79
CA TYR A 29 0.34 7.93 -9.62
C TYR A 29 1.37 6.83 -9.39
N ASP A 30 2.64 7.20 -9.21
CA ASP A 30 3.68 6.27 -8.77
C ASP A 30 3.34 5.69 -7.39
N CYS A 31 2.92 6.53 -6.45
CA CYS A 31 2.48 6.10 -5.12
C CYS A 31 1.32 5.10 -5.21
N GLU A 32 0.31 5.38 -6.03
CA GLU A 32 -0.82 4.48 -6.25
C GLU A 32 -0.38 3.14 -6.87
N CYS A 33 0.50 3.17 -7.86
CA CYS A 33 1.07 1.97 -8.50
C CYS A 33 1.84 1.11 -7.50
N ILE A 34 2.73 1.72 -6.70
CA ILE A 34 3.50 1.03 -5.67
C ILE A 34 2.57 0.36 -4.66
N VAL A 35 1.60 1.10 -4.11
CA VAL A 35 0.65 0.56 -3.12
C VAL A 35 -0.18 -0.58 -3.72
N SER A 36 -0.65 -0.43 -4.96
CA SER A 36 -1.43 -1.46 -5.66
C SER A 36 -0.63 -2.75 -5.83
N ASN A 37 0.62 -2.64 -6.30
CA ASN A 37 1.50 -3.78 -6.48
C ASN A 37 1.81 -4.49 -5.15
N LEU A 38 2.02 -3.73 -4.07
CA LEU A 38 2.26 -4.31 -2.75
C LEU A 38 1.03 -5.06 -2.19
N ILE A 39 -0.18 -4.60 -2.50
CA ILE A 39 -1.41 -5.32 -2.17
C ILE A 39 -1.52 -6.61 -2.99
N GLU A 40 -1.35 -6.50 -4.31
CA GLU A 40 -1.48 -7.62 -5.25
C GLU A 40 -0.47 -8.74 -4.95
N GLN A 41 0.78 -8.37 -4.66
CA GLN A 41 1.82 -9.32 -4.28
C GLN A 41 1.67 -9.85 -2.86
N GLY A 42 0.76 -9.30 -2.04
CA GLY A 42 0.46 -9.77 -0.68
C GLY A 42 1.37 -9.22 0.42
N TYR A 43 2.23 -8.24 0.13
CA TYR A 43 3.03 -7.51 1.13
C TYR A 43 2.15 -6.64 2.03
N ILE A 44 1.05 -6.12 1.51
CA ILE A 44 0.07 -5.35 2.26
C ILE A 44 -1.29 -6.03 2.17
N LYS A 45 -1.88 -6.34 3.33
CA LYS A 45 -3.28 -6.78 3.41
C LYS A 45 -4.17 -5.57 3.63
N GLY A 46 -4.86 -5.18 2.58
CA GLY A 46 -5.75 -4.03 2.59
C GLY A 46 -6.49 -3.89 1.26
N HIS A 47 -7.17 -2.77 1.10
CA HIS A 47 -7.77 -2.37 -0.18
C HIS A 47 -7.63 -0.87 -0.38
N ILE A 48 -7.73 -0.45 -1.63
CA ILE A 48 -7.74 0.96 -2.03
C ILE A 48 -9.17 1.45 -2.10
N GLN A 49 -9.45 2.59 -1.47
CA GLN A 49 -10.67 3.36 -1.67
C GLN A 49 -10.40 4.52 -2.62
N LEU A 50 -10.58 4.28 -3.93
CA LEU A 50 -10.28 5.22 -5.01
C LEU A 50 -10.93 6.60 -4.85
N SER A 51 -12.20 6.64 -4.42
CA SER A 51 -12.95 7.90 -4.25
C SER A 51 -12.31 8.88 -3.26
N HIS A 52 -11.50 8.38 -2.33
CA HIS A 52 -10.83 9.17 -1.31
C HIS A 52 -9.30 9.07 -1.39
N GLN A 53 -8.76 8.39 -2.41
CA GLN A 53 -7.32 8.12 -2.57
C GLN A 53 -6.69 7.63 -1.26
N THR A 54 -7.28 6.58 -0.69
CA THR A 54 -6.97 6.10 0.65
C THR A 54 -6.67 4.60 0.62
N LEU A 55 -5.56 4.21 1.26
CA LEU A 55 -5.24 2.83 1.57
C LEU A 55 -5.91 2.44 2.90
N VAL A 56 -6.77 1.44 2.89
CA VAL A 56 -7.42 0.89 4.08
C VAL A 56 -6.78 -0.45 4.43
N LEU A 57 -6.20 -0.56 5.63
CA LEU A 57 -5.50 -1.75 6.08
C LEU A 57 -6.42 -2.77 6.76
N SER A 58 -6.05 -4.04 6.66
CA SER A 58 -6.65 -5.11 7.46
C SER A 58 -6.33 -4.90 8.95
N LYS A 59 -7.32 -5.16 9.83
CA LYS A 59 -7.11 -5.16 11.29
C LYS A 59 -6.21 -6.30 11.75
N SER A 60 -6.17 -7.41 10.99
CA SER A 60 -5.42 -8.60 11.35
C SER A 60 -4.20 -8.73 10.43
N LYS A 61 -3.02 -8.55 11.03
CA LYS A 61 -1.70 -8.70 10.39
C LYS A 61 -1.62 -8.00 9.02
N PRO A 62 -1.79 -6.66 8.97
CA PRO A 62 -1.79 -5.89 7.72
C PRO A 62 -0.48 -6.02 6.92
N PHE A 63 0.62 -6.33 7.59
CA PHE A 63 1.93 -6.58 6.98
C PHE A 63 2.36 -8.01 7.33
N PRO A 64 2.15 -9.00 6.44
CA PRO A 64 2.59 -10.37 6.65
C PRO A 64 4.11 -10.49 6.74
N SER A 65 4.60 -11.62 7.25
CA SER A 65 6.04 -11.90 7.19
C SER A 65 6.46 -12.08 5.74
N ILE A 66 7.58 -11.46 5.34
CA ILE A 66 8.14 -11.59 3.98
C ILE A 66 8.35 -13.06 3.60
N LYS A 67 8.74 -13.91 4.57
CA LYS A 67 8.92 -15.36 4.36
C LYS A 67 7.63 -16.12 4.03
N SER A 68 6.47 -15.50 4.27
CA SER A 68 5.15 -16.10 4.05
C SER A 68 4.46 -15.59 2.78
N ILE A 69 5.12 -14.71 2.03
CA ILE A 69 4.56 -14.10 0.83
C ILE A 69 4.80 -15.04 -0.35
N ASN A 70 3.71 -15.42 -1.02
CA ASN A 70 3.73 -16.18 -2.27
C ASN A 70 3.04 -15.31 -3.32
N PRO A 71 3.81 -14.57 -4.15
CA PRO A 71 3.21 -13.70 -5.16
C PRO A 71 2.45 -14.54 -6.20
N PRO A 72 1.38 -14.00 -6.80
CA PRO A 72 0.64 -14.65 -7.87
C PRO A 72 1.56 -15.09 -9.02
N ILE A 73 1.33 -16.29 -9.55
CA ILE A 73 2.04 -16.78 -10.73
C ILE A 73 1.64 -15.88 -11.92
N GLY A 74 2.62 -15.21 -12.54
CA GLY A 74 2.43 -14.42 -13.75
C GLY A 74 2.57 -12.91 -13.61
N LEU A 75 2.92 -12.38 -12.43
CA LEU A 75 3.32 -10.97 -12.31
C LEU A 75 4.74 -10.75 -12.86
N PRO A 76 4.98 -9.71 -13.68
CA PRO A 76 6.31 -9.38 -14.17
C PRO A 76 7.19 -8.96 -12.99
N TYR A 77 8.40 -9.51 -12.92
CA TYR A 77 9.47 -9.08 -12.00
C TYR A 77 10.16 -7.82 -12.51
#